data_AF-A0A0G2J4T9-F1
#
_entry.id   AF-A0A0G2J4T9-F1
#
_cell.length_a   1.000
_cell.length_b   1.000
_cell.length_c   1.000
_cell.angle_alpha   90.00
_cell.angle_beta   90.00
_cell.angle_gamma   90.00
#
_symmetry.space_group_name_H-M   'P 1'
#
loop_
_entity.id
_entity.type
_entity.pdbx_description
1 polymer ?
#
loop_
_entity_poly.entity_id
_entity_poly.type
_entity_poly.pdbx_seq_one_letter_code
_entity_poly.pdbx_strand_id
1 'polypeptide(L)'
;MHRHSTLPSNPALPVNKSGIGQGQAQAQSQQKPRYQELKGSGLSSLLDLPSELHLQLMSWLNFRDLQMLRATNSYFRNLPSDAEVARIRRDYVADLVRAEMEEVAVSATNASSTSLSSDIDDDIESPSLQRLTCYSCLRHLPIDSFSSTQTTRRRGKGHADASKRFCANCALRLHKWEPGITLSFSWGEAVYCRRCRELKPLRASAAEWARIFGLCEGCRTLLGIPDWHQHEGEGAQGFWYGAKELLDRTFAERGRGRESERVDMWEELREKIAELRLSEELEV
;
A
#
# COMPACT_ATOMS: atom_id res chain seq x y z
N MET A 1 40.56 -10.61 11.34
CA MET A 1 40.16 -11.96 10.90
C MET A 1 39.17 -11.81 9.76
N HIS A 2 39.54 -12.38 8.61
CA HIS A 2 38.89 -12.24 7.30
C HIS A 2 37.44 -12.77 7.26
N ARG A 3 36.58 -12.12 6.47
CA ARG A 3 36.01 -12.68 5.23
C ARG A 3 35.27 -11.62 4.40
N HIS A 4 35.86 -11.32 3.24
CA HIS A 4 35.25 -10.67 2.08
C HIS A 4 34.48 -11.71 1.24
N SER A 5 33.47 -11.28 0.48
CA SER A 5 33.07 -11.85 -0.82
C SER A 5 32.10 -10.86 -1.51
N THR A 6 32.53 -9.87 -2.28
CA THR A 6 32.79 -9.84 -3.75
C THR A 6 31.70 -10.41 -4.66
N LEU A 7 31.08 -9.49 -5.42
CA LEU A 7 30.45 -9.67 -6.74
C LEU A 7 31.41 -10.30 -7.76
N PRO A 8 30.88 -10.76 -8.90
CA PRO A 8 31.55 -10.40 -10.15
C PRO A 8 30.61 -9.95 -11.29
N SER A 9 31.16 -9.05 -12.11
CA SER A 9 30.61 -8.53 -13.35
C SER A 9 31.52 -8.94 -14.53
N ASN A 10 30.91 -9.17 -15.71
CA ASN A 10 31.46 -8.98 -17.08
C ASN A 10 32.53 -9.97 -17.62
N PRO A 11 32.87 -9.97 -18.94
CA PRO A 11 32.10 -9.76 -20.19
C PRO A 11 32.48 -10.74 -21.36
N ALA A 12 31.90 -10.46 -22.55
CA ALA A 12 32.51 -10.53 -23.91
C ALA A 12 32.33 -11.77 -24.84
N LEU A 13 31.89 -11.43 -26.06
CA LEU A 13 31.92 -12.19 -27.32
C LEU A 13 33.36 -12.36 -27.86
N PRO A 14 33.61 -13.36 -28.74
CA PRO A 14 33.81 -13.07 -30.19
C PRO A 14 33.18 -14.18 -31.10
N VAL A 15 32.51 -13.88 -32.23
CA VAL A 15 32.99 -13.60 -33.60
C VAL A 15 33.78 -14.74 -34.31
N ASN A 16 33.11 -15.30 -35.34
CA ASN A 16 33.54 -15.91 -36.61
C ASN A 16 34.53 -17.11 -36.64
N LYS A 17 34.12 -18.18 -37.35
CA LYS A 17 34.56 -18.45 -38.74
C LYS A 17 33.86 -19.67 -39.36
N SER A 18 33.56 -19.51 -40.64
CA SER A 18 32.99 -20.46 -41.60
C SER A 18 33.88 -21.69 -41.86
N GLY A 19 33.24 -22.80 -42.26
CA GLY A 19 33.90 -23.96 -42.86
C GLY A 19 32.89 -24.83 -43.61
N ILE A 20 32.91 -24.69 -44.95
CA ILE A 20 32.15 -25.48 -45.92
C ILE A 20 32.77 -26.88 -46.04
N GLY A 21 31.93 -27.91 -46.11
CA GLY A 21 32.34 -29.27 -46.48
C GLY A 21 31.15 -30.06 -47.03
N GLN A 22 31.08 -30.14 -48.37
CA GLN A 22 30.13 -30.99 -49.11
C GLN A 22 30.50 -32.46 -48.95
N GLY A 23 29.49 -33.33 -48.89
CA GLY A 23 29.62 -34.77 -49.04
C GLY A 23 28.26 -35.39 -49.36
N GLN A 24 27.97 -35.57 -50.65
CA GLN A 24 26.87 -36.38 -51.14
C GLN A 24 27.26 -37.87 -51.08
N ALA A 25 26.35 -38.74 -50.61
CA ALA A 25 26.26 -40.11 -51.05
C ALA A 25 24.83 -40.63 -50.85
N GLN A 26 24.19 -41.01 -51.95
CA GLN A 26 22.90 -41.68 -52.02
C GLN A 26 23.06 -43.19 -51.74
N ALA A 27 22.14 -43.81 -51.00
CA ALA A 27 21.77 -45.22 -51.17
C ALA A 27 20.42 -45.56 -50.51
N GLN A 28 19.41 -45.63 -51.38
CA GLN A 28 18.22 -46.48 -51.44
C GLN A 28 17.68 -47.28 -50.22
N SER A 29 16.37 -47.07 -50.04
CA SER A 29 15.29 -48.01 -49.73
C SER A 29 15.35 -48.88 -48.48
N GLN A 30 14.43 -48.58 -47.55
CA GLN A 30 13.47 -49.56 -47.05
C GLN A 30 12.18 -48.85 -46.62
N GLN A 31 11.06 -49.29 -47.19
CA GLN A 31 9.71 -48.86 -46.84
C GLN A 31 9.19 -49.64 -45.63
N LYS A 32 8.28 -48.96 -44.89
CA LYS A 32 7.20 -49.47 -44.02
C LYS A 32 7.52 -49.50 -42.51
N PRO A 33 6.59 -49.19 -41.59
CA PRO A 33 5.19 -48.77 -41.76
C PRO A 33 4.92 -47.31 -41.36
N ARG A 34 3.84 -46.82 -41.97
CA ARG A 34 3.05 -45.65 -41.62
C ARG A 34 2.67 -45.66 -40.13
N TYR A 35 3.48 -45.06 -39.28
CA TYR A 35 2.96 -44.45 -38.06
C TYR A 35 2.33 -43.14 -38.48
N GLN A 36 1.01 -43.07 -38.47
CA GLN A 36 0.32 -41.80 -38.32
C GLN A 36 0.81 -41.24 -36.98
N GLU A 37 1.84 -40.40 -37.03
CA GLU A 37 2.00 -39.37 -36.03
C GLU A 37 0.68 -38.61 -36.02
N LEU A 38 -0.12 -38.86 -34.98
CA LEU A 38 -1.00 -37.84 -34.45
C LEU A 38 -0.10 -36.62 -34.28
N LYS A 39 -0.13 -35.72 -35.27
CA LYS A 39 0.43 -34.37 -35.20
C LYS A 39 0.01 -33.88 -33.83
N GLY A 40 0.99 -33.82 -32.92
CA GLY A 40 0.77 -33.33 -31.58
C GLY A 40 0.01 -32.03 -31.73
N SER A 41 -1.14 -31.95 -31.06
CA SER A 41 -1.91 -30.72 -30.99
C SER A 41 -0.92 -29.65 -30.56
N GLY A 42 -0.48 -28.82 -31.51
CA GLY A 42 0.29 -27.64 -31.20
C GLY A 42 -0.56 -26.91 -30.18
N LEU A 43 -0.07 -26.82 -28.95
CA LEU A 43 -0.74 -26.05 -27.92
C LEU A 43 -0.74 -24.62 -28.46
N SER A 44 -1.85 -24.21 -29.08
CA SER A 44 -2.02 -22.85 -29.55
C SER A 44 -1.80 -21.95 -28.33
N SER A 45 -0.72 -21.18 -28.36
CA SER A 45 -0.45 -20.21 -27.32
C SER A 45 -1.52 -19.13 -27.38
N LEU A 46 -1.87 -18.54 -26.23
CA LEU A 46 -2.73 -17.36 -26.21
C LEU A 46 -2.19 -16.30 -27.17
N LEU A 47 -0.86 -16.13 -27.23
CA LEU A 47 -0.19 -15.15 -28.09
C LEU A 47 -0.29 -15.44 -29.60
N ASP A 48 -0.70 -16.65 -29.99
CA ASP A 48 -0.86 -17.03 -31.40
C ASP A 48 -2.22 -16.56 -31.96
N LEU A 49 -3.11 -16.03 -31.11
CA LEU A 49 -4.38 -15.47 -31.55
C LEU A 49 -4.20 -14.12 -32.25
N PRO A 50 -5.05 -13.78 -33.25
CA PRO A 50 -5.11 -12.43 -33.82
C PRO A 50 -5.38 -11.34 -32.77
N SER A 51 -4.87 -10.12 -33.01
CA SER A 51 -5.05 -8.96 -32.13
C SER A 51 -6.51 -8.64 -31.84
N GLU A 52 -7.39 -8.88 -32.80
CA GLU A 52 -8.83 -8.66 -32.68
C GLU A 52 -9.44 -9.56 -31.61
N LEU A 53 -9.00 -10.82 -31.53
CA LEU A 53 -9.44 -11.74 -30.49
C LEU A 53 -8.87 -11.36 -29.12
N HIS A 54 -7.65 -10.85 -29.06
CA HIS A 54 -7.10 -10.31 -27.82
C HIS A 54 -7.90 -9.11 -27.31
N LEU A 55 -8.20 -8.14 -28.17
CA LEU A 55 -9.03 -6.98 -27.82
C LEU A 55 -10.43 -7.41 -27.38
N GLN A 56 -11.01 -8.39 -28.09
CA GLN A 56 -12.28 -8.97 -27.69
C GLN A 56 -12.17 -9.58 -26.30
N LEU A 57 -11.23 -10.50 -26.04
CA LEU A 57 -11.04 -11.11 -24.71
C LEU A 57 -10.89 -10.06 -23.61
N MET A 58 -10.09 -9.02 -23.86
CA MET A 58 -9.85 -7.95 -22.89
C MET A 58 -11.09 -7.14 -22.56
N SER A 59 -12.06 -7.02 -23.47
CA SER A 59 -13.33 -6.33 -23.21
C SER A 59 -14.24 -7.06 -22.20
N TRP A 60 -13.99 -8.34 -21.93
CA TRP A 60 -14.71 -9.13 -20.93
C TRP A 60 -14.00 -9.14 -19.57
N LEU A 61 -12.77 -8.62 -19.51
CA LEU A 61 -12.01 -8.55 -18.26
C LEU A 61 -12.44 -7.33 -17.46
N ASN A 62 -12.70 -7.53 -16.16
CA ASN A 62 -12.80 -6.41 -15.25
C ASN A 62 -11.43 -5.72 -15.10
N PHE A 63 -11.42 -4.52 -14.53
CA PHE A 63 -10.20 -3.72 -14.42
C PHE A 63 -9.06 -4.46 -13.70
N ARG A 64 -9.36 -5.27 -12.67
CA ARG A 64 -8.34 -5.98 -11.91
C ARG A 64 -7.68 -7.07 -12.75
N ASP A 65 -8.47 -7.88 -13.44
CA ASP A 65 -7.97 -8.97 -14.28
C ASP A 65 -7.22 -8.42 -15.49
N LEU A 66 -7.68 -7.29 -16.04
CA LEU A 66 -6.97 -6.53 -17.06
C LEU A 66 -5.58 -6.11 -16.57
N GLN A 67 -5.45 -5.55 -15.36
CA GLN A 67 -4.14 -5.16 -14.82
C GLN A 67 -3.22 -6.37 -14.59
N MET A 68 -3.77 -7.50 -14.15
CA MET A 68 -3.01 -8.75 -14.03
C MET A 68 -2.48 -9.21 -15.38
N LEU A 69 -3.32 -9.23 -16.42
CA LEU A 69 -2.92 -9.58 -17.78
C LEU A 69 -1.83 -8.63 -18.30
N ARG A 70 -2.00 -7.31 -18.14
CA ARG A 70 -1.01 -6.29 -18.52
C ARG A 70 0.34 -6.43 -17.81
N ALA A 71 0.37 -7.04 -16.62
CA ALA A 71 1.60 -7.29 -15.87
C ALA A 71 2.37 -8.52 -16.37
N THR A 72 1.75 -9.40 -17.16
CA THR A 72 2.40 -10.64 -17.63
C THR A 72 3.38 -10.42 -18.77
N ASN A 73 3.09 -9.50 -19.70
CA ASN A 73 3.93 -9.25 -20.88
C ASN A 73 3.72 -7.82 -21.43
N SER A 74 4.77 -7.24 -22.03
CA SER A 74 4.73 -5.95 -22.71
C SER A 74 3.70 -5.84 -23.83
N TYR A 75 3.37 -6.93 -24.53
CA TYR A 75 2.32 -6.97 -25.56
C TYR A 75 0.97 -6.52 -24.97
N PHE A 76 0.46 -7.25 -23.98
CA PHE A 76 -0.80 -6.92 -23.33
C PHE A 76 -0.74 -5.58 -22.58
N ARG A 77 0.43 -5.16 -22.09
CA ARG A 77 0.60 -3.86 -21.44
C ARG A 77 0.22 -2.70 -22.36
N ASN A 78 0.63 -2.79 -23.62
CA ASN A 78 0.54 -1.72 -24.62
C ASN A 78 -0.61 -1.92 -25.62
N LEU A 79 -1.26 -3.09 -25.64
CA LEU A 79 -2.37 -3.38 -26.54
C LEU A 79 -3.60 -2.46 -26.31
N PRO A 80 -4.10 -2.27 -25.07
CA PRO A 80 -5.16 -1.32 -24.80
C PRO A 80 -4.57 0.08 -24.67
N SER A 81 -5.25 1.08 -25.23
CA SER A 81 -4.86 2.48 -25.05
C SER A 81 -5.10 2.94 -23.61
N ASP A 82 -4.34 3.95 -23.16
CA ASP A 82 -4.50 4.52 -21.81
C ASP A 82 -5.92 5.07 -21.58
N ALA A 83 -6.57 5.59 -22.64
CA ALA A 83 -7.96 6.06 -22.58
C ALA A 83 -8.95 4.92 -22.29
N GLU A 84 -8.74 3.75 -22.89
CA GLU A 84 -9.55 2.56 -22.65
C GLU A 84 -9.33 2.02 -21.23
N VAL A 85 -8.07 1.94 -20.79
CA VAL A 85 -7.73 1.54 -19.42
C VAL A 85 -8.38 2.48 -18.40
N ALA A 86 -8.36 3.80 -18.65
CA ALA A 86 -9.00 4.80 -17.79
C ALA A 86 -10.52 4.67 -17.77
N ARG A 87 -11.15 4.35 -18.91
CA ARG A 87 -12.58 4.08 -19.01
C ARG A 87 -12.97 2.83 -18.23
N ILE A 88 -12.31 1.70 -18.48
CA ILE A 88 -12.56 0.43 -17.78
C ILE A 88 -12.37 0.62 -16.26
N ARG A 89 -11.39 1.41 -15.83
CA ARG A 89 -11.21 1.74 -14.41
C ARG A 89 -12.40 2.51 -13.83
N ARG A 90 -12.89 3.53 -14.55
CA ARG A 90 -14.03 4.35 -14.09
C ARG A 90 -15.28 3.49 -13.97
N ASP A 91 -15.56 2.66 -14.96
CA ASP A 91 -16.75 1.81 -14.99
C ASP A 91 -16.69 0.79 -13.84
N TYR A 92 -15.53 0.14 -13.65
CA TYR A 92 -15.31 -0.78 -12.53
C TYR A 92 -15.47 -0.11 -11.17
N VAL A 93 -15.00 1.13 -10.99
CA VAL A 93 -15.21 1.88 -9.75
C VAL A 93 -16.70 2.19 -9.53
N ALA A 94 -17.42 2.57 -10.59
CA ALA A 94 -18.85 2.84 -10.50
C ALA A 94 -19.65 1.59 -10.11
N ASP A 95 -19.28 0.42 -10.65
CA ASP A 95 -19.91 -0.84 -10.30
C ASP A 95 -19.64 -1.25 -8.85
N LEU A 96 -18.42 -1.03 -8.35
CA LEU A 96 -18.10 -1.24 -6.93
C LEU A 96 -18.93 -0.34 -6.00
N VAL A 97 -19.12 0.93 -6.36
CA VAL A 97 -19.96 1.86 -5.59
C VAL A 97 -21.42 1.40 -5.61
N ARG A 98 -21.93 0.99 -6.77
CA ARG A 98 -23.30 0.51 -6.93
C ARG A 98 -23.55 -0.75 -6.08
N ALA A 99 -22.66 -1.73 -6.18
CA ALA A 99 -22.75 -2.97 -5.39
C ALA A 99 -22.73 -2.69 -3.89
N GLU A 100 -21.92 -1.73 -3.44
CA GLU A 100 -21.91 -1.33 -2.03
C GLU A 100 -23.22 -0.66 -1.58
N MET A 101 -23.83 0.18 -2.43
CA MET A 101 -25.13 0.78 -2.12
C MET A 101 -26.24 -0.26 -2.06
N GLU A 102 -26.22 -1.24 -2.97
CA GLU A 102 -27.15 -2.36 -2.97
C GLU A 102 -27.02 -3.22 -1.71
N GLU A 103 -25.79 -3.54 -1.29
CA GLU A 103 -25.54 -4.29 -0.05
C GLU A 103 -26.12 -3.57 1.18
N VAL A 104 -25.99 -2.24 1.25
CA VAL A 104 -26.57 -1.43 2.34
C VAL A 104 -28.09 -1.45 2.27
N ALA A 105 -28.68 -1.35 1.07
CA ALA A 105 -30.13 -1.41 0.90
C ALA A 105 -30.70 -2.77 1.33
N VAL A 106 -30.08 -3.88 0.92
CA VAL A 106 -30.47 -5.25 1.30
C VAL A 106 -30.34 -5.46 2.81
N SER A 107 -29.27 -4.93 3.42
CA SER A 107 -29.08 -5.02 4.88
C SER A 107 -30.18 -4.27 5.63
N ALA A 108 -30.61 -3.10 5.14
CA ALA A 108 -31.68 -2.31 5.74
C ALA A 108 -33.05 -3.00 5.62
N THR A 109 -33.35 -3.65 4.48
CA THR A 109 -34.59 -4.42 4.30
C THR A 109 -34.64 -5.64 5.20
N ASN A 110 -33.51 -6.34 5.37
CA ASN A 110 -33.41 -7.50 6.25
C ASN A 110 -33.59 -7.11 7.71
N ALA A 111 -32.92 -6.04 8.18
CA ALA A 111 -33.08 -5.54 9.55
C ALA A 111 -34.53 -5.13 9.86
N SER A 112 -35.23 -4.54 8.88
CA SER A 112 -36.64 -4.17 9.03
C SER A 112 -37.56 -5.40 9.13
N SER A 113 -37.23 -6.48 8.42
CA SER A 113 -38.02 -7.71 8.37
C SER A 113 -37.83 -8.60 9.61
N THR A 114 -36.66 -8.57 10.24
CA THR A 114 -36.36 -9.35 11.47
C THR A 114 -37.08 -8.80 12.70
N SER A 115 -37.48 -7.53 12.69
CA SER A 115 -38.16 -6.86 13.83
C SER A 115 -39.56 -7.42 14.20
N LEU A 116 -40.09 -8.39 13.45
CA LEU A 116 -41.39 -9.06 13.68
C LEU A 116 -41.28 -10.50 14.20
N SER A 117 -40.07 -11.04 14.36
CA SER A 117 -39.83 -12.40 14.87
C SER A 117 -39.15 -12.31 16.24
N SER A 118 -39.94 -12.29 17.31
CA SER A 118 -39.45 -12.50 18.66
C SER A 118 -39.10 -13.97 18.84
N ASP A 119 -37.87 -14.36 18.52
CA ASP A 119 -37.26 -15.54 19.10
C ASP A 119 -35.83 -15.22 19.50
N ILE A 120 -35.55 -15.58 20.75
CA ILE A 120 -34.28 -15.41 21.45
C ILE A 120 -33.30 -16.37 20.79
N ASP A 121 -32.48 -15.86 19.88
CA ASP A 121 -31.16 -16.43 19.66
C ASP A 121 -30.15 -15.33 19.91
N ASP A 122 -29.33 -15.60 20.92
CA ASP A 122 -28.18 -14.81 21.38
C ASP A 122 -27.08 -14.96 20.31
N ASP A 123 -27.37 -14.46 19.10
CA ASP A 123 -26.41 -14.48 18.01
C ASP A 123 -25.40 -13.40 18.33
N ILE A 124 -24.28 -13.83 18.92
CA ILE A 124 -23.04 -13.09 19.08
C ILE A 124 -22.62 -12.69 17.67
N GLU A 125 -23.21 -11.60 17.18
CA GLU A 125 -22.89 -10.97 15.90
C GLU A 125 -21.44 -10.50 16.04
N SER A 126 -20.55 -11.39 15.63
CA SER A 126 -19.12 -11.25 15.80
C SER A 126 -18.69 -9.91 15.20
N PRO A 127 -18.16 -8.95 15.98
CA PRO A 127 -17.95 -7.57 15.54
C PRO A 127 -16.87 -7.37 14.46
N SER A 128 -16.41 -8.44 13.80
CA SER A 128 -15.10 -8.53 13.18
C SER A 128 -15.08 -8.91 11.69
N LEU A 129 -16.22 -9.09 11.02
CA LEU A 129 -16.24 -9.44 9.58
C LEU A 129 -16.60 -8.30 8.64
N GLN A 130 -16.82 -7.08 9.13
CA GLN A 130 -17.15 -5.97 8.24
C GLN A 130 -15.96 -5.66 7.32
N ARG A 131 -16.20 -5.78 6.01
CA ARG A 131 -15.21 -5.49 4.96
C ARG A 131 -15.64 -4.27 4.16
N LEU A 132 -14.66 -3.50 3.72
CA LEU A 132 -14.84 -2.26 2.97
C LEU A 132 -13.95 -2.25 1.72
N THR A 133 -14.43 -1.57 0.70
CA THR A 133 -13.69 -1.36 -0.54
C THR A 133 -12.74 -0.18 -0.40
N CYS A 134 -11.45 -0.41 -0.69
CA CYS A 134 -10.48 0.67 -0.90
C CYS A 134 -10.50 1.09 -2.36
N TYR A 135 -10.89 2.32 -2.66
CA TYR A 135 -11.00 2.81 -4.04
C TYR A 135 -9.67 3.27 -4.66
N SER A 136 -8.57 3.14 -3.91
CA SER A 136 -7.21 3.38 -4.43
C SER A 136 -6.55 2.12 -4.98
N CYS A 137 -6.66 0.98 -4.28
CA CYS A 137 -6.16 -0.32 -4.77
C CYS A 137 -7.27 -1.26 -5.28
N LEU A 138 -8.53 -0.86 -5.14
CA LEU A 138 -9.72 -1.59 -5.58
C LEU A 138 -9.88 -2.96 -4.91
N ARG A 139 -9.30 -3.13 -3.71
CA ARG A 139 -9.42 -4.36 -2.92
C ARG A 139 -10.52 -4.21 -1.87
N HIS A 140 -11.20 -5.32 -1.60
CA HIS A 140 -12.17 -5.46 -0.51
C HIS A 140 -11.45 -6.03 0.73
N LEU A 141 -11.23 -5.18 1.72
CA LEU A 141 -10.34 -5.41 2.86
C LEU A 141 -11.13 -5.36 4.18
N PRO A 142 -10.63 -5.99 5.26
CA PRO A 142 -11.27 -5.87 6.57
C PRO A 142 -11.26 -4.41 7.06
N ILE A 143 -12.23 -4.06 7.92
CA ILE A 143 -12.41 -2.69 8.44
C ILE A 143 -11.17 -2.15 9.17
N ASP A 144 -10.39 -3.04 9.81
CA ASP A 144 -9.14 -2.72 10.51
C ASP A 144 -8.05 -2.09 9.63
N SER A 145 -8.17 -2.26 8.31
CA SER A 145 -7.25 -1.76 7.32
C SER A 145 -7.51 -0.29 6.97
N PHE A 146 -8.53 0.32 7.57
CA PHE A 146 -8.99 1.69 7.34
C PHE A 146 -8.95 2.48 8.65
N SER A 147 -8.51 3.74 8.60
CA SER A 147 -8.66 4.63 9.74
C SER A 147 -10.14 4.97 9.95
N SER A 148 -10.54 5.28 11.17
CA SER A 148 -11.93 5.62 11.51
C SER A 148 -12.47 6.80 10.68
N THR A 149 -11.62 7.74 10.28
CA THR A 149 -11.97 8.83 9.36
C THR A 149 -12.36 8.36 7.96
N GLN A 150 -11.94 7.16 7.55
CA GLN A 150 -12.33 6.51 6.31
C GLN A 150 -13.55 5.61 6.47
N THR A 151 -13.99 5.28 7.67
CA THR A 151 -15.12 4.36 7.90
C THR A 151 -16.37 5.04 8.46
N THR A 152 -16.26 6.31 8.85
CA THR A 152 -17.34 7.07 9.50
C THR A 152 -17.84 8.23 8.64
N ARG A 153 -18.96 8.83 9.08
CA ARG A 153 -19.57 10.03 8.46
C ARG A 153 -19.80 9.82 6.96
N ARG A 154 -19.46 10.82 6.13
CA ARG A 154 -19.68 10.80 4.68
C ARG A 154 -18.90 9.70 3.94
N ARG A 155 -17.87 9.13 4.57
CA ARG A 155 -17.05 8.05 3.99
C ARG A 155 -17.52 6.66 4.44
N GLY A 156 -18.48 6.59 5.36
CA GLY A 156 -19.07 5.32 5.78
C GLY A 156 -19.63 4.52 4.61
N LYS A 157 -19.89 3.23 4.85
CA LYS A 157 -20.43 2.33 3.83
C LYS A 157 -21.74 2.88 3.26
N GLY A 158 -21.86 2.95 1.94
CA GLY A 158 -23.05 3.48 1.24
C GLY A 158 -23.26 4.99 1.31
N HIS A 159 -22.35 5.76 1.92
CA HIS A 159 -22.47 7.22 1.99
C HIS A 159 -21.88 7.94 0.77
N ALA A 160 -22.19 9.23 0.62
CA ALA A 160 -21.86 10.05 -0.56
C ALA A 160 -20.36 10.10 -0.92
N ASP A 161 -19.46 10.02 0.06
CA ASP A 161 -18.00 10.04 -0.14
C ASP A 161 -17.36 8.65 0.04
N ALA A 162 -18.15 7.56 0.06
CA ALA A 162 -17.67 6.19 0.16
C ALA A 162 -16.59 5.87 -0.89
N SER A 163 -16.81 6.32 -2.13
CA SER A 163 -15.89 6.14 -3.27
C SER A 163 -14.52 6.83 -3.09
N LYS A 164 -14.38 7.72 -2.10
CA LYS A 164 -13.12 8.38 -1.77
C LYS A 164 -12.29 7.60 -0.74
N ARG A 165 -12.80 6.49 -0.20
CA ARG A 165 -12.11 5.69 0.82
C ARG A 165 -10.82 5.08 0.33
N PHE A 166 -9.86 4.98 1.23
CA PHE A 166 -8.60 4.29 1.01
C PHE A 166 -8.09 3.57 2.26
N CYS A 167 -7.39 2.45 2.07
CA CYS A 167 -6.76 1.71 3.17
C CYS A 167 -5.43 2.35 3.59
N ALA A 168 -4.95 1.98 4.78
CA ALA A 168 -3.71 2.47 5.35
C ALA A 168 -2.50 2.27 4.42
N ASN A 169 -2.37 1.07 3.82
CA ASN A 169 -1.27 0.79 2.88
C ASN A 169 -1.28 1.76 1.68
N CYS A 170 -2.46 2.00 1.09
CA CYS A 170 -2.59 2.98 0.01
C CYS A 170 -2.29 4.40 0.48
N ALA A 171 -2.69 4.76 1.69
CA ALA A 171 -2.41 6.07 2.25
C ALA A 171 -0.91 6.33 2.37
N LEU A 172 -0.16 5.34 2.88
CA LEU A 172 1.30 5.42 3.02
C LEU A 172 2.01 5.45 1.66
N ARG A 173 1.69 4.49 0.79
CA ARG A 173 2.33 4.34 -0.54
C ARG A 173 2.06 5.51 -1.47
N LEU A 174 0.87 6.11 -1.39
CA LEU A 174 0.48 7.25 -2.22
C LEU A 174 0.62 8.59 -1.50
N HIS A 175 1.29 8.62 -0.33
CA HIS A 175 1.52 9.82 0.48
C HIS A 175 0.25 10.66 0.72
N LYS A 176 -0.88 10.00 1.00
CA LYS A 176 -2.17 10.65 1.27
C LYS A 176 -2.28 11.21 2.69
N TRP A 177 -1.46 10.70 3.60
CA TRP A 177 -1.36 11.19 4.96
C TRP A 177 -0.10 12.03 5.12
N GLU A 178 -0.25 13.12 5.85
CA GLU A 178 0.88 13.94 6.24
C GLU A 178 1.61 13.29 7.42
N PRO A 179 2.94 13.20 7.38
CA PRO A 179 3.71 12.73 8.52
C PRO A 179 3.44 13.57 9.76
N GLY A 180 3.26 12.89 10.88
CA GLY A 180 2.89 13.45 12.18
C GLY A 180 1.41 13.35 12.50
N ILE A 181 0.57 12.96 11.54
CA ILE A 181 -0.85 12.77 11.81
C ILE A 181 -1.07 11.58 12.77
N THR A 182 -1.96 11.79 13.73
CA THR A 182 -2.51 10.73 14.57
C THR A 182 -3.85 10.27 14.00
N LEU A 183 -4.04 8.96 13.96
CA LEU A 183 -5.16 8.29 13.32
C LEU A 183 -5.72 7.26 14.28
N SER A 184 -7.05 7.16 14.34
CA SER A 184 -7.74 6.10 15.05
C SER A 184 -8.08 4.96 14.08
N PHE A 185 -7.99 3.73 14.56
CA PHE A 185 -8.36 2.49 13.89
C PHE A 185 -9.25 1.65 14.82
N SER A 186 -9.85 0.57 14.32
CA SER A 186 -10.61 -0.36 15.16
C SER A 186 -9.75 -1.03 16.25
N TRP A 187 -8.44 -1.18 16.00
CA TRP A 187 -7.48 -1.77 16.93
C TRP A 187 -6.80 -0.75 17.86
N GLY A 188 -7.14 0.54 17.76
CA GLY A 188 -6.59 1.59 18.61
C GLY A 188 -6.03 2.77 17.84
N GLU A 189 -5.25 3.60 18.52
CA GLU A 189 -4.64 4.80 17.93
C GLU A 189 -3.25 4.52 17.35
N ALA A 190 -2.88 5.32 16.36
CA ALA A 190 -1.60 5.20 15.69
C ALA A 190 -1.09 6.55 15.21
N VAL A 191 0.22 6.69 15.12
CA VAL A 191 0.87 7.87 14.54
C VAL A 191 1.59 7.47 13.26
N TYR A 192 1.40 8.25 12.20
CA TYR A 192 2.29 8.17 11.04
C TYR A 192 3.52 9.02 11.35
N CYS A 193 4.62 8.41 11.78
CA CYS A 193 5.72 9.13 12.41
C CYS A 193 6.43 10.10 11.44
N ARG A 194 6.67 11.34 11.89
CA ARG A 194 7.44 12.33 11.13
C ARG A 194 8.87 11.87 10.81
N ARG A 195 9.49 11.07 11.69
CA ARG A 195 10.88 10.59 11.53
C ARG A 195 11.00 9.34 10.68
N CYS A 196 10.50 8.20 11.17
CA CYS A 196 10.71 6.92 10.49
C CYS A 196 9.78 6.73 9.29
N ARG A 197 8.76 7.59 9.11
CA ARG A 197 7.75 7.45 8.05
C ARG A 197 7.07 6.08 8.08
N GLU A 198 6.87 5.54 9.27
CA GLU A 198 6.08 4.33 9.49
C GLU A 198 4.84 4.67 10.30
N LEU A 199 3.76 3.94 10.03
CA LEU A 199 2.57 3.95 10.86
C LEU A 199 2.84 3.06 12.08
N LYS A 200 2.86 3.65 13.27
CA LYS A 200 3.12 2.93 14.53
C LYS A 200 1.90 2.98 15.43
N PRO A 201 1.44 1.84 15.98
CA PRO A 201 0.40 1.82 17.00
C PRO A 201 0.89 2.57 18.24
N LEU A 202 -0.04 3.23 18.92
CA LEU A 202 0.17 3.96 20.16
C LEU A 202 -0.46 3.22 21.33
N ARG A 203 0.19 3.28 22.49
CA ARG A 203 -0.41 2.88 23.77
C ARG A 203 -1.35 3.99 24.25
N ALA A 204 -2.31 3.68 25.12
CA ALA A 204 -3.31 4.64 25.58
C ALA A 204 -2.72 5.93 26.16
N SER A 205 -1.66 5.84 26.97
CA SER A 205 -0.93 7.01 27.52
C SER A 205 -0.05 7.74 26.51
N ALA A 206 0.24 7.12 25.36
CA ALA A 206 1.15 7.68 24.35
C ALA A 206 0.46 8.60 23.33
N ALA A 207 -0.87 8.61 23.32
CA ALA A 207 -1.66 9.32 22.34
C ALA A 207 -1.47 10.84 22.37
N GLU A 208 -1.37 11.42 23.56
CA GLU A 208 -1.33 12.88 23.74
C GLU A 208 -0.03 13.47 23.19
N TRP A 209 1.12 12.98 23.64
CA TRP A 209 2.40 13.47 23.14
C TRP A 209 2.62 13.12 21.66
N ALA A 210 2.09 11.99 21.18
CA ALA A 210 2.18 11.62 19.76
C ALA A 210 1.39 12.58 18.87
N ARG A 211 0.24 13.10 19.35
CA ARG A 211 -0.50 14.17 18.67
C ARG A 211 0.25 15.50 18.68
N ILE A 212 0.95 15.81 19.77
CA ILE A 212 1.71 17.06 19.92
C ILE A 212 2.93 17.07 18.98
N PHE A 213 3.73 15.99 18.99
CA PHE A 213 5.01 15.95 18.28
C PHE A 213 4.96 15.24 16.92
N GLY A 214 3.93 14.42 16.67
CA GLY A 214 3.87 13.59 15.48
C GLY A 214 4.93 12.50 15.41
N LEU A 215 5.44 12.03 16.55
CA LEU A 215 6.50 11.03 16.63
C LEU A 215 5.96 9.70 17.15
N CYS A 216 6.62 8.59 16.81
CA CYS A 216 6.40 7.30 17.47
C CYS A 216 7.30 7.18 18.71
N GLU A 217 7.01 6.21 19.58
CA GLU A 217 7.65 6.09 20.90
C GLU A 217 9.16 5.96 20.78
N GLY A 218 9.63 5.07 19.90
CA GLY A 218 11.07 4.91 19.65
C GLY A 218 11.73 6.19 19.12
N CYS A 219 11.06 6.94 18.23
CA CYS A 219 11.63 8.18 17.71
C CYS A 219 11.63 9.31 18.74
N ARG A 220 10.63 9.38 19.61
CA ARG A 220 10.57 10.30 20.75
C ARG A 220 11.70 10.02 21.74
N THR A 221 11.84 8.77 22.18
CA THR A 221 12.89 8.34 23.11
C THR A 221 14.28 8.63 22.54
N LEU A 222 14.47 8.39 21.24
CA LEU A 222 15.73 8.73 20.59
C LEU A 222 16.02 10.24 20.58
N LEU A 223 15.02 11.12 20.64
CA LEU A 223 15.24 12.56 20.76
C LEU A 223 15.39 13.03 22.22
N GLY A 224 15.30 12.12 23.20
CA GLY A 224 15.42 12.48 24.62
C GLY A 224 14.20 13.23 25.18
N ILE A 225 13.08 13.23 24.45
CA ILE A 225 11.84 13.88 24.90
C ILE A 225 11.17 12.98 25.96
N PRO A 226 10.98 13.45 27.21
CA PRO A 226 10.42 12.68 28.31
C PRO A 226 8.93 12.36 28.10
N ASP A 227 8.38 11.48 28.93
CA ASP A 227 6.93 11.19 28.89
C ASP A 227 6.18 12.30 29.62
N TRP A 228 5.01 12.67 29.11
CA TRP A 228 4.21 13.78 29.64
C TRP A 228 3.88 13.55 31.13
N HIS A 229 3.51 12.32 31.48
CA HIS A 229 3.17 11.93 32.84
C HIS A 229 4.35 11.86 33.82
N GLN A 230 5.59 12.06 33.36
CA GLN A 230 6.78 12.03 34.22
C GLN A 230 7.20 13.42 34.71
N HIS A 231 6.58 14.50 34.20
CA HIS A 231 6.98 15.88 34.49
C HIS A 231 5.75 16.79 34.73
N GLU A 232 5.11 16.65 35.89
CA GLU A 232 4.05 17.57 36.37
C GLU A 232 4.62 18.75 37.18
N GLY A 233 5.67 19.41 36.65
CA GLY A 233 6.24 20.63 37.23
C GLY A 233 5.98 21.85 36.34
N GLU A 234 5.84 23.05 36.90
CA GLU A 234 5.55 24.30 36.16
C GLU A 234 6.58 24.62 35.05
N GLY A 235 7.83 24.13 35.17
CA GLY A 235 8.86 24.26 34.13
C GLY A 235 8.65 23.38 32.89
N ALA A 236 8.04 22.19 33.08
CA ALA A 236 7.91 21.17 32.04
C ALA A 236 7.19 21.72 30.81
N GLN A 237 6.15 22.50 31.04
CA GLN A 237 5.32 23.06 29.99
C GLN A 237 6.14 23.91 28.97
N GLY A 238 7.16 24.64 29.43
CA GLY A 238 8.05 25.44 28.57
C GLY A 238 8.88 24.58 27.60
N PHE A 239 9.49 23.50 28.11
CA PHE A 239 10.24 22.55 27.29
C PHE A 239 9.36 21.88 26.23
N TRP A 240 8.15 21.46 26.60
CA TRP A 240 7.25 20.77 25.66
C TRP A 240 6.85 21.66 24.48
N TYR A 241 6.52 22.93 24.72
CA TYR A 241 6.23 23.88 23.64
C TYR A 241 7.48 24.19 22.81
N GLY A 242 8.65 24.36 23.44
CA GLY A 242 9.91 24.59 22.74
C GLY A 242 10.30 23.41 21.84
N ALA A 243 10.20 22.18 22.34
CA ALA A 243 10.46 20.97 21.57
C ALA A 243 9.47 20.82 20.40
N LYS A 244 8.19 21.15 20.60
CA LYS A 244 7.17 21.12 19.55
C LYS A 244 7.48 22.14 18.47
N GLU A 245 7.77 23.39 18.84
CA GLU A 245 8.09 24.46 17.91
C GLU A 245 9.35 24.13 17.10
N LEU A 246 10.37 23.61 17.77
CA LEU A 246 11.61 23.17 17.12
C LEU A 246 11.35 22.06 16.10
N LEU A 247 10.52 21.07 16.46
CA LEU A 247 10.08 20.02 15.54
C LEU A 247 9.32 20.61 14.34
N ASP A 248 8.30 21.44 14.58
CA ASP A 248 7.48 22.04 13.53
C ASP A 248 8.32 22.87 12.56
N ARG A 249 9.22 23.73 13.07
CA ARG A 249 10.14 24.53 12.26
C ARG A 249 11.07 23.66 11.41
N THR A 250 11.70 22.65 12.02
CA THR A 250 12.62 21.74 11.32
C THR A 250 11.93 21.04 10.16
N PHE A 251 10.67 20.62 10.36
CA PHE A 251 9.90 19.93 9.32
C PHE A 251 9.28 20.85 8.27
N ALA A 252 8.96 22.09 8.63
CA ALA A 252 8.50 23.10 7.68
C ALA A 252 9.62 23.51 6.70
N GLU A 253 10.83 23.72 7.22
CA GLU A 253 11.97 24.20 6.43
C GLU A 253 12.61 23.09 5.58
N ARG A 254 12.68 21.85 6.08
CA ARG A 254 13.45 20.76 5.46
C ARG A 254 12.62 19.60 4.92
N GLY A 255 11.31 19.80 4.75
CA GLY A 255 10.31 18.74 4.54
C GLY A 255 10.51 17.78 3.35
N ARG A 256 11.49 17.99 2.47
CA ARG A 256 11.82 17.12 1.32
C ARG A 256 13.33 17.05 0.98
N GLY A 257 14.22 17.17 1.97
CA GLY A 257 15.67 17.00 1.75
C GLY A 257 16.08 15.56 1.40
N ARG A 258 17.29 15.38 0.83
CA ARG A 258 17.88 14.06 0.56
C ARG A 258 18.07 13.25 1.85
N GLU A 259 18.21 11.93 1.73
CA GLU A 259 18.33 11.05 2.90
C GLU A 259 19.54 11.39 3.80
N SER A 260 20.68 11.78 3.22
CA SER A 260 21.85 12.28 3.97
C SER A 260 21.53 13.55 4.75
N GLU A 261 20.87 14.52 4.11
CA GLU A 261 20.45 15.79 4.73
C GLU A 261 19.45 15.56 5.88
N ARG A 262 18.72 14.44 5.86
CA ARG A 262 17.84 14.04 6.95
C ARG A 262 18.60 13.50 8.15
N VAL A 263 19.70 12.75 7.97
CA VAL A 263 20.47 12.19 9.10
C VAL A 263 21.09 13.33 9.91
N ASP A 264 21.78 14.26 9.22
CA ASP A 264 22.41 15.42 9.85
C ASP A 264 21.36 16.30 10.56
N MET A 265 20.20 16.50 9.94
CA MET A 265 19.07 17.20 10.56
C MET A 265 18.60 16.54 11.86
N TRP A 266 18.63 15.21 11.96
CA TRP A 266 18.17 14.51 13.17
C TRP A 266 19.16 14.61 14.32
N GLU A 267 20.46 14.64 14.02
CA GLU A 267 21.50 14.87 15.02
C GLU A 267 21.43 16.30 15.54
N GLU A 268 21.34 17.29 14.65
CA GLU A 268 21.15 18.70 15.01
C GLU A 268 19.88 18.90 15.86
N LEU A 269 18.77 18.25 15.49
CA LEU A 269 17.53 18.34 16.26
C LEU A 269 17.69 17.73 17.66
N ARG A 270 18.39 16.61 17.79
CA ARG A 270 18.63 15.96 19.09
C ARG A 270 19.47 16.87 19.99
N GLU A 271 20.52 17.49 19.47
CA GLU A 271 21.36 18.42 20.21
C GLU A 271 20.54 19.61 20.71
N LYS A 272 19.76 20.25 19.84
CA LYS A 272 18.90 21.38 20.22
C LYS A 272 17.83 21.01 21.25
N ILE A 273 17.27 19.80 21.18
CA ILE A 273 16.34 19.31 22.21
C ILE A 273 17.07 19.12 23.55
N ALA A 274 18.31 18.62 23.53
CA ALA A 274 19.11 18.49 24.74
C ALA A 274 19.48 19.87 25.34
N GLU A 275 19.82 20.86 24.51
CA GLU A 275 20.07 22.24 24.94
C GLU A 275 18.84 22.89 25.58
N LEU A 276 17.65 22.69 24.99
CA LEU A 276 16.39 23.16 25.56
C LEU A 276 16.14 22.59 26.95
N ARG A 277 16.44 21.30 27.15
CA ARG A 277 16.30 20.62 28.44
C ARG A 277 17.28 21.17 29.48
N LEU A 278 18.53 21.40 29.11
CA LEU A 278 19.54 21.98 30.00
C LEU A 278 19.18 23.41 30.40
N SER A 279 18.61 24.19 29.48
CA SER A 279 18.19 25.57 29.74
C SER A 279 17.05 25.61 30.76
N GLU A 280 16.09 24.69 30.66
CA GLU A 280 15.01 24.53 31.63
C GLU A 280 15.53 24.15 33.03
N GLU A 281 16.48 23.21 33.11
CA GLU A 281 17.08 22.77 34.39
C GLU A 281 17.88 23.89 35.08
N LEU A 282 18.32 24.93 34.35
CA LEU A 282 19.06 26.08 34.88
C LEU A 282 18.17 27.28 35.27
N GLU A 283 16.91 27.31 34.82
CA GLU A 283 15.93 28.36 35.13
C GLU A 283 15.07 28.06 36.38
N VAL A 284 15.21 26.86 36.96
CA VAL A 284 14.58 26.40 38.23
C VAL A 284 15.53 26.61 39.41
#